data_AF-A0A2E9JFX7-F1
#
_entry.id   AF-A0A2E9JFX7-F1
#
_cell.length_a   1.000
_cell.length_b   1.000
_cell.length_c   1.000
_cell.angle_alpha   90.00
_cell.angle_beta   90.00
_cell.angle_gamma   90.00
#
_symmetry.space_group_name_H-M   'P 1'
#
loop_
_entity.id
_entity.type
_entity.pdbx_description
1 polymer ?
#
loop_
_entity_poly.entity_id
_entity_poly.type
_entity_poly.pdbx_seq_one_letter_code
_entity_poly.pdbx_strand_id
1 'polypeptide(L)'
;MKTSFRNLIEIAGILGVISSLLFVGIEIRQNTIATRSATQQAVYESSVQNNINIMSNPRLREVLIRSEQDPNWINNEPRSTDRLLLERFYINRFNNLDNVYYHYLAGTYDPSLWEGDRRMD
;
A
#
# COMPACT_ATOMS: atom_id res chain seq x y z
N MET A 1 51.61 -34.67 -0.59
CA MET A 1 50.15 -34.87 -0.73
C MET A 1 49.28 -33.86 0.04
N LYS A 2 49.71 -33.33 1.21
CA LYS A 2 48.92 -32.36 2.02
C LYS A 2 48.54 -31.03 1.33
N THR A 3 49.34 -30.54 0.39
CA THR A 3 49.07 -29.28 -0.33
C THR A 3 47.87 -29.35 -1.28
N SER A 4 47.63 -30.50 -1.92
CA SER A 4 46.48 -30.69 -2.83
C SER A 4 45.14 -30.66 -2.07
N PHE A 5 45.08 -31.33 -0.91
CA PHE A 5 43.87 -31.36 -0.09
C PHE A 5 43.49 -29.98 0.48
N ARG A 6 44.50 -29.20 0.91
CA ARG A 6 44.29 -27.82 1.36
C ARG A 6 43.73 -26.94 0.25
N ASN A 7 44.30 -27.03 -0.96
CA ASN A 7 43.81 -26.26 -2.10
C ASN A 7 42.36 -26.62 -2.47
N LEU A 8 41.98 -27.89 -2.34
CA LEU A 8 40.60 -28.33 -2.62
C LEU A 8 39.60 -27.74 -1.61
N ILE A 9 39.97 -27.66 -0.33
CA ILE A 9 39.16 -27.00 0.71
C ILE A 9 39.07 -25.49 0.44
N GLU A 10 40.16 -24.84 0.05
CA GLU A 10 40.17 -23.40 -0.26
C GLU A 10 39.27 -23.09 -1.46
N ILE A 11 39.33 -23.90 -2.54
CA ILE A 11 38.44 -23.76 -3.70
C ILE A 11 36.98 -23.99 -3.30
N ALA A 12 36.69 -25.03 -2.52
CA ALA A 12 35.33 -25.30 -2.04
C ALA A 12 34.80 -24.15 -1.17
N GLY A 13 35.65 -23.57 -0.32
CA GLY A 13 35.31 -22.40 0.50
C GLY A 13 34.96 -21.18 -0.35
N ILE A 14 35.78 -20.86 -1.36
CA ILE A 14 35.52 -19.76 -2.31
C ILE A 14 34.21 -20.00 -3.06
N LEU A 15 33.98 -21.21 -3.57
CA LEU A 15 32.74 -21.57 -4.25
C LEU A 15 31.52 -21.48 -3.32
N GLY A 16 31.68 -21.84 -2.04
CA GLY A 16 30.66 -21.70 -1.02
C GLY A 16 30.27 -20.23 -0.80
N VAL A 17 31.25 -19.33 -0.70
CA VAL A 17 31.02 -17.88 -0.57
C VAL A 17 30.34 -17.31 -1.81
N ILE A 18 30.77 -17.70 -3.02
CA ILE A 18 30.14 -17.23 -4.26
C ILE A 18 28.68 -17.72 -4.32
N SER A 19 28.44 -18.99 -4.01
CA SER A 19 27.10 -19.58 -4.03
C SER A 19 26.18 -18.92 -3.00
N SER A 20 26.68 -18.59 -1.81
CA SER A 20 25.89 -17.90 -0.79
C SER A 20 25.54 -16.47 -1.22
N LEU A 21 26.46 -15.73 -1.84
CA LEU A 21 26.17 -14.39 -2.36
C LEU A 21 25.12 -14.40 -3.47
N LEU A 22 25.19 -15.39 -4.38
CA LEU A 22 24.18 -15.58 -5.41
C LEU A 22 22.81 -15.87 -4.80
N PHE A 23 22.76 -16.76 -3.80
CA PHE A 23 21.54 -17.10 -3.09
C PHE A 23 20.92 -15.87 -2.39
N VAL A 24 21.71 -15.08 -1.65
CA VAL A 24 21.25 -13.85 -1.01
C VAL A 24 20.70 -12.85 -2.03
N GLY A 25 21.35 -12.70 -3.19
CA GLY A 25 20.85 -11.83 -4.26
C GLY A 25 19.47 -12.26 -4.77
N ILE A 26 19.23 -13.56 -4.89
CA ILE A 26 17.92 -14.13 -5.27
C ILE A 26 16.89 -13.86 -4.17
N GLU A 27 17.23 -14.11 -2.91
CA GLU A 27 16.32 -13.87 -1.77
C GLU A 27 15.91 -12.40 -1.66
N ILE A 28 16.85 -11.45 -1.83
CA ILE A 28 16.55 -10.01 -1.81
C ILE A 28 15.55 -9.66 -2.91
N ARG A 29 15.74 -10.22 -4.12
CA ARG A 29 14.82 -9.98 -5.25
C ARG A 29 13.43 -10.55 -4.96
N GLN A 30 13.35 -11.77 -4.43
CA GLN A 30 12.08 -12.40 -4.07
C GLN A 30 11.36 -11.63 -2.96
N ASN A 31 12.09 -11.20 -1.93
CA ASN A 31 11.55 -10.40 -0.83
C ASN A 31 11.02 -9.05 -1.32
N THR A 32 11.72 -8.41 -2.26
CA THR A 32 11.25 -7.16 -2.90
C THR A 32 9.93 -7.38 -3.63
N ILE A 33 9.81 -8.47 -4.40
CA ILE A 33 8.57 -8.82 -5.12
C ILE A 33 7.42 -9.10 -4.13
N ALA A 34 7.69 -9.90 -3.09
CA ALA A 34 6.71 -10.23 -2.06
C ALA A 34 6.22 -8.97 -1.32
N THR A 35 7.12 -8.06 -0.96
CA THR A 35 6.80 -6.79 -0.29
C THR A 35 5.92 -5.90 -1.18
N ARG A 36 6.21 -5.81 -2.48
CA ARG A 36 5.37 -5.08 -3.44
C ARG A 36 3.97 -5.67 -3.56
N SER A 37 3.87 -6.99 -3.69
CA SER A 37 2.59 -7.70 -3.75
C SER A 37 1.76 -7.50 -2.48
N ALA A 38 2.38 -7.61 -1.31
CA ALA A 38 1.73 -7.36 -0.03
C ALA A 38 1.25 -5.91 0.10
N THR A 39 2.02 -4.95 -0.40
CA THR A 39 1.63 -3.52 -0.41
C THR A 39 0.42 -3.29 -1.30
N GLN A 40 0.41 -3.85 -2.51
CA GLN A 40 -0.74 -3.75 -3.43
C GLN A 40 -2.01 -4.35 -2.80
N GLN A 41 -1.89 -5.52 -2.18
CA GLN A 41 -2.99 -6.16 -1.49
C GLN A 41 -3.53 -5.31 -0.34
N ALA A 42 -2.64 -4.71 0.47
CA ALA A 42 -3.05 -3.85 1.58
C ALA A 42 -3.78 -2.57 1.11
N VAL A 43 -3.32 -1.93 0.04
CA VAL A 43 -3.99 -0.75 -0.56
C VAL A 43 -5.37 -1.14 -1.10
N TYR A 44 -5.46 -2.28 -1.78
CA TYR A 44 -6.74 -2.80 -2.28
C TYR A 44 -7.72 -3.10 -1.15
N GLU A 45 -7.27 -3.80 -0.10
CA GLU A 45 -8.09 -4.11 1.07
C GLU A 45 -8.57 -2.86 1.80
N SER A 46 -7.72 -1.83 1.93
CA SER A 46 -8.12 -0.54 2.50
C SER A 46 -9.24 0.10 1.69
N SER A 47 -9.16 0.05 0.36
CA SER A 47 -10.18 0.59 -0.55
C SER A 47 -11.49 -0.19 -0.47
N VAL A 48 -11.43 -1.52 -0.42
CA VAL A 48 -12.60 -2.39 -0.23
C VAL A 48 -13.26 -2.12 1.12
N GLN A 49 -12.48 -2.02 2.19
CA GLN A 49 -13.01 -1.76 3.53
C GLN A 49 -13.70 -0.40 3.60
N ASN A 50 -13.15 0.62 2.96
CA ASN A 50 -13.80 1.93 2.86
C ASN A 50 -15.16 1.85 2.15
N ASN A 51 -15.24 1.12 1.03
CA ASN A 51 -16.52 0.89 0.35
C ASN A 51 -17.52 0.15 1.23
N ILE A 52 -17.09 -0.90 1.94
CA ILE A 52 -17.95 -1.64 2.88
C ILE A 52 -18.44 -0.72 4.00
N ASN A 53 -17.58 0.15 4.55
CA ASN A 53 -17.95 1.10 5.60
C ASN A 53 -19.04 2.08 5.14
N ILE A 54 -18.96 2.55 3.88
CA ILE A 54 -20.02 3.37 3.27
C ILE A 54 -21.30 2.53 3.13
N MET A 55 -21.21 1.37 2.49
CA MET A 55 -22.37 0.52 2.19
C MET A 55 -23.13 0.06 3.43
N SER A 56 -22.41 -0.21 4.53
CA SER A 56 -22.93 -0.75 5.78
C SER A 56 -23.46 0.30 6.75
N ASN A 57 -23.20 1.59 6.53
CA ASN A 57 -23.66 2.68 7.40
C ASN A 57 -24.76 3.52 6.71
N PRO A 58 -26.05 3.27 7.00
CA PRO A 58 -27.16 3.98 6.35
C PRO A 58 -27.08 5.50 6.50
N ARG A 59 -26.65 6.00 7.66
CA ARG A 59 -26.56 7.43 7.92
C ARG A 59 -25.44 8.06 7.11
N LEU A 60 -24.28 7.42 7.03
CA LEU A 60 -23.17 7.90 6.19
C LEU A 60 -23.59 7.95 4.71
N ARG A 61 -24.31 6.94 4.20
CA ARG A 61 -24.82 6.97 2.82
C ARG A 61 -25.76 8.14 2.57
N GLU A 62 -26.70 8.39 3.47
CA GLU A 62 -27.63 9.51 3.36
C GLU A 62 -26.88 10.85 3.32
N VAL A 63 -25.91 11.03 4.23
CA VAL A 63 -25.07 12.22 4.30
C VAL A 63 -24.26 12.41 3.01
N LEU A 64 -23.68 11.36 2.45
CA LEU A 64 -22.92 11.42 1.20
C LEU A 64 -23.81 11.77 0.01
N ILE A 65 -24.96 11.08 -0.15
CA ILE A 65 -25.92 11.35 -1.23
C ILE A 65 -26.44 12.80 -1.15
N ARG A 66 -26.77 13.27 0.06
CA ARG A 66 -27.23 14.65 0.26
C ARG A 66 -26.14 15.67 -0.07
N SER A 67 -24.89 15.36 0.26
CA SER A 67 -23.72 16.20 -0.07
C SER A 67 -23.43 16.25 -1.56
N GLU A 68 -23.67 15.16 -2.29
CA GLU A 68 -23.59 15.12 -3.76
C GLU A 68 -24.68 15.99 -4.42
N GLN A 69 -25.88 16.03 -3.84
CA GLN A 69 -27.02 16.78 -4.38
C GLN A 69 -26.97 18.29 -4.06
N ASP A 70 -26.51 18.65 -2.86
CA ASP A 70 -26.37 20.04 -2.41
C ASP A 70 -25.12 20.21 -1.55
N PRO A 71 -23.95 20.56 -2.10
CA PRO A 71 -22.71 20.70 -1.34
C PRO A 71 -22.77 21.66 -0.13
N ASN A 72 -23.76 22.58 -0.10
CA ASN A 72 -23.90 23.57 0.95
C ASN A 72 -24.94 23.21 2.03
N TRP A 73 -25.65 22.06 1.90
CA TRP A 73 -26.73 21.69 2.83
C TRP A 73 -26.26 21.70 4.29
N ILE A 74 -25.02 21.29 4.53
CA ILE A 74 -24.43 21.17 5.87
C ILE A 74 -24.23 22.52 6.55
N ASN A 75 -24.12 23.61 5.78
CA ASN A 75 -23.97 24.96 6.32
C ASN A 75 -25.27 25.47 6.93
N ASN A 76 -26.40 24.96 6.48
CA ASN A 76 -27.73 25.27 7.00
C ASN A 76 -28.10 24.43 8.24
N GLU A 77 -27.26 23.43 8.59
CA GLU A 77 -27.49 22.53 9.73
C GLU A 77 -26.25 22.43 10.65
N PRO A 78 -25.78 23.54 11.25
CA PRO A 78 -24.50 23.60 11.95
C PRO A 78 -24.37 22.74 13.23
N ARG A 79 -25.48 22.14 13.71
CA ARG A 79 -25.51 21.24 14.89
C ARG A 79 -25.67 19.76 14.53
N SER A 80 -25.67 19.39 13.25
CA SER A 80 -25.81 17.98 12.87
C SER A 80 -24.50 17.23 13.17
N THR A 81 -24.62 16.01 13.71
CA THR A 81 -23.49 15.08 13.80
C THR A 81 -23.02 14.61 12.42
N ASP A 82 -23.75 14.95 11.36
CA ASP A 82 -23.42 14.62 9.99
C ASP A 82 -22.21 15.40 9.47
N ARG A 83 -21.98 16.62 9.98
CA ARG A 83 -20.76 17.36 9.66
C ARG A 83 -19.54 16.55 10.06
N LEU A 84 -19.57 15.95 11.24
CA LEU A 84 -18.50 15.07 11.71
C LEU A 84 -18.36 13.82 10.82
N LEU A 85 -19.46 13.22 10.38
CA LEU A 85 -19.41 12.08 9.46
C LEU A 85 -18.73 12.44 8.13
N LEU A 86 -19.11 13.59 7.56
CA LEU A 86 -18.57 14.09 6.30
C LEU A 86 -17.08 14.46 6.43
N GLU A 87 -16.71 15.19 7.49
CA GLU A 87 -15.32 15.54 7.79
C GLU A 87 -14.45 14.29 7.96
N ARG A 88 -14.91 13.32 8.75
CA ARG A 88 -14.15 12.08 8.99
C ARG A 88 -14.03 11.22 7.74
N PHE A 89 -15.07 11.20 6.90
CA PHE A 89 -15.02 10.55 5.60
C PHE A 89 -13.92 11.14 4.71
N TYR A 90 -13.90 12.46 4.53
CA TYR A 90 -12.90 13.11 3.68
C TYR A 90 -11.48 13.03 4.27
N ILE A 91 -11.31 13.22 5.59
CA ILE A 91 -10.01 13.02 6.24
C ILE A 91 -9.49 11.59 6.00
N ASN A 92 -10.34 10.58 6.11
CA ASN A 92 -9.94 9.21 5.84
C ASN A 92 -9.53 9.01 4.37
N ARG A 93 -10.27 9.62 3.42
CA ARG A 93 -9.93 9.58 2.00
C ARG A 93 -8.57 10.22 1.72
N PHE A 94 -8.28 11.37 2.31
CA PHE A 94 -6.98 12.03 2.17
C PHE A 94 -5.85 11.20 2.78
N ASN A 95 -6.05 10.66 3.99
CA ASN A 95 -5.05 9.79 4.62
C ASN A 95 -4.75 8.53 3.79
N ASN A 96 -5.75 7.99 3.10
CA ASN A 96 -5.56 6.86 2.18
C ASN A 96 -4.71 7.26 0.96
N LEU A 97 -4.96 8.43 0.36
CA LEU A 97 -4.13 8.96 -0.72
C LEU A 97 -2.68 9.21 -0.28
N ASP A 98 -2.50 9.83 0.88
CA ASP A 98 -1.17 10.05 1.46
C ASP A 98 -0.46 8.70 1.70
N ASN A 99 -1.18 7.70 2.20
CA ASN A 99 -0.61 6.37 2.40
C ASN A 99 -0.13 5.74 1.08
N VAL A 100 -0.93 5.79 0.02
CA VAL A 100 -0.51 5.31 -1.32
C VAL A 100 0.71 6.09 -1.82
N TYR A 101 0.72 7.41 -1.66
CA TYR A 101 1.84 8.25 -2.06
C TYR A 101 3.13 7.91 -1.31
N TYR A 102 3.08 7.66 0.00
CA TYR A 102 4.24 7.24 0.77
C TYR A 102 4.76 5.85 0.34
N HIS A 103 3.87 4.91 0.00
CA HIS A 103 4.28 3.62 -0.55
C HIS A 103 4.90 3.73 -1.95
N TYR A 104 4.44 4.69 -2.76
CA TYR A 104 5.06 5.03 -4.04
C TYR A 104 6.48 5.58 -3.84
N LEU A 105 6.67 6.55 -2.95
CA LEU A 105 7.99 7.10 -2.62
C LEU A 105 8.94 6.02 -2.06
N ALA A 106 8.42 5.06 -1.29
CA ALA A 106 9.19 3.94 -0.76
C ALA A 106 9.54 2.86 -1.81
N GLY A 107 9.00 2.95 -3.03
CA GLY A 107 9.22 1.96 -4.10
C GLY A 107 8.50 0.62 -3.90
N THR A 108 7.56 0.56 -2.95
CA THR A 108 6.75 -0.61 -2.64
C THR A 108 5.41 -0.60 -3.37
N TYR A 109 4.95 0.56 -3.82
CA TYR A 109 3.81 0.70 -4.73
C TYR A 109 4.27 0.73 -6.19
N ASP A 110 3.51 0.08 -7.08
CA ASP A 110 3.87 0.01 -8.49
C ASP A 110 3.65 1.37 -9.19
N PRO A 111 4.66 1.93 -9.88
CA PRO A 111 4.52 3.21 -10.58
C PRO A 111 3.40 3.24 -11.62
N SER A 112 3.11 2.11 -12.29
CA SER A 112 2.03 2.03 -13.28
C SER A 112 0.65 2.16 -12.65
N LEU A 113 0.49 1.66 -11.42
CA LEU A 113 -0.74 1.84 -10.64
C LEU A 113 -0.88 3.28 -10.17
N TRP A 114 0.21 3.88 -9.66
CA TRP A 114 0.22 5.30 -9.27
C TRP A 114 -0.17 6.25 -10.42
N GLU A 115 0.31 5.98 -11.64
CA GLU A 115 -0.10 6.74 -12.82
C GLU A 115 -1.57 6.54 -13.19
N GLY A 116 -2.13 5.35 -12.95
CA GLY A 116 -3.56 5.08 -13.07
C GLY A 116 -4.37 5.89 -12.07
N ASP A 117 -3.99 5.81 -10.79
CA ASP A 117 -4.68 6.49 -9.68
C ASP A 117 -4.69 8.01 -9.89
N ARG A 118 -3.54 8.61 -10.25
CA ARG A 118 -3.43 10.05 -10.56
C ARG A 118 -4.31 10.54 -11.72
N ARG A 119 -4.78 9.65 -12.59
CA ARG A 119 -5.69 10.02 -13.70
C ARG A 119 -7.15 9.95 -13.29
N MET A 120 -7.46 9.32 -12.16
CA MET A 120 -8.83 9.14 -11.66
C MET A 120 -9.23 10.19 -10.61
N ASP A 121 -8.27 10.74 -9.86
CA ASP A 121 -8.46 11.90 -8.97
C ASP A 121 -8.34 13.24 -9.74
#